data_AF-A0A2D9T8S0-F1
#
_entry.id   AF-A0A2D9T8S0-F1
#
_cell.length_a   1.000
_cell.length_b   1.000
_cell.length_c   1.000
_cell.angle_alpha   90.00
_cell.angle_beta   90.00
_cell.angle_gamma   90.00
#
_symmetry.space_group_name_H-M   'P 1'
#
loop_
_entity.id
_entity.type
_entity.pdbx_description
1 polymer ?
#
loop_
_entity_poly.entity_id
_entity_poly.type
_entity_poly.pdbx_seq_one_letter_code
_entity_poly.pdbx_strand_id
1 'polypeptide(L)'
;MADVAWGESLGGVRFGLRPPPGEVEAGGTIRVELLCQNQGPEPVWVFGFTPGYPRSLRVSPPKSHRPWIRVSFGDVKVLHPPDAFTRLLPGGTVSTELDLSFAFDRRGAGRWSLAFAYDPVRASGRLTPFTPGEGREALTGQIDLLVTNARSLDEAGIDPARADELDLALLQDTPELLGQLRAHGAGGAIFAARRVARVLSGGMESMVGWNALRAILRMGDEGFGALLAARAEIPHADEVYAYALDWFRHQRGESPSPEHLPFVTELDQIIAQPDRRGNFLISWTGVDSPIHGTRRVEILGRGERLTILRRPEEASATTNRGALPAAQVTSIALALRDAMVWLLRPLRQHGLPDEPRPSLEVQLALGEPYQRRIAMWNGEWRQGPAGPLAGLLDRMCTASDGSLMPPPF
;
A
#
# COMPACT_ATOMS: atom_id res chain seq x y z
N MET A 1 -22.39 -23.86 -9.18
CA MET A 1 -21.45 -22.79 -9.58
C MET A 1 -22.25 -21.50 -9.65
N ALA A 2 -21.71 -20.37 -9.19
CA ALA A 2 -22.40 -19.10 -9.33
C ALA A 2 -22.42 -18.65 -10.80
N ASP A 3 -23.56 -18.14 -11.26
CA ASP A 3 -23.72 -17.67 -12.63
C ASP A 3 -22.96 -16.36 -12.89
N VAL A 4 -22.53 -16.17 -14.14
CA VAL A 4 -21.84 -14.94 -14.55
C VAL A 4 -22.87 -13.83 -14.79
N ALA A 5 -22.71 -12.70 -14.10
CA ALA A 5 -23.48 -11.50 -14.35
C ALA A 5 -22.87 -10.71 -15.51
N TRP A 6 -23.29 -11.05 -16.73
CA TRP A 6 -22.90 -10.34 -17.96
C TRP A 6 -23.56 -8.97 -18.06
N GLY A 7 -22.80 -8.00 -18.55
CA GLY A 7 -23.32 -6.70 -18.93
C GLY A 7 -23.65 -6.60 -20.42
N GLU A 8 -23.87 -5.36 -20.88
CA GLU A 8 -24.18 -5.06 -22.27
C GLU A 8 -22.99 -5.38 -23.20
N SER A 9 -23.29 -5.80 -24.43
CA SER A 9 -22.29 -5.96 -25.49
C SER A 9 -22.08 -4.64 -26.23
N LEU A 10 -20.88 -4.08 -26.12
CA LEU A 10 -20.45 -2.82 -26.70
C LEU A 10 -19.43 -3.08 -27.79
N GLY A 11 -19.75 -2.75 -29.05
CA GLY A 11 -18.86 -3.04 -30.18
C GLY A 11 -18.53 -4.53 -30.34
N GLY A 12 -19.45 -5.41 -29.91
CA GLY A 12 -19.24 -6.85 -29.89
C GLY A 12 -18.46 -7.36 -28.67
N VAL A 13 -18.05 -6.51 -27.73
CA VAL A 13 -17.33 -6.93 -26.51
C VAL A 13 -18.23 -6.75 -25.30
N ARG A 14 -18.29 -7.75 -24.42
CA ARG A 14 -19.00 -7.66 -23.13
C ARG A 14 -18.16 -8.15 -21.99
N PHE A 15 -18.42 -7.60 -20.80
CA PHE A 15 -17.77 -8.00 -19.56
C PHE A 15 -18.76 -8.70 -18.64
N GLY A 16 -18.26 -9.60 -17.81
CA GLY A 16 -19.06 -10.31 -16.82
C GLY A 16 -18.31 -10.46 -15.51
N LEU A 17 -19.05 -10.50 -14.41
CA LEU A 17 -18.50 -10.85 -13.10
C LEU A 17 -19.06 -12.18 -12.63
N ARG A 18 -18.21 -13.00 -12.02
CA ARG A 18 -18.62 -14.20 -11.30
C ARG A 18 -18.21 -14.05 -9.83
N PRO A 19 -19.17 -14.11 -8.89
CA PRO A 19 -18.84 -14.04 -7.47
C PRO A 19 -18.10 -15.32 -7.03
N PRO A 20 -17.29 -15.25 -5.96
CA PRO A 20 -16.79 -16.45 -5.29
C PRO A 20 -17.97 -17.31 -4.81
N PRO A 21 -17.78 -18.63 -4.68
CA PRO A 21 -18.83 -19.51 -4.20
C PRO A 21 -19.12 -19.28 -2.72
N GLY A 22 -20.39 -19.01 -2.38
CA GLY A 22 -20.85 -18.90 -1.00
C GLY A 22 -20.48 -17.59 -0.31
N GLU A 23 -20.39 -17.65 1.01
CA GLU A 23 -20.03 -16.52 1.87
C GLU A 23 -18.51 -16.34 1.92
N VAL A 24 -18.07 -15.08 2.02
CA VAL A 24 -16.66 -14.74 2.18
C VAL A 24 -16.43 -13.99 3.48
N GLU A 25 -15.27 -14.16 4.09
CA GLU A 25 -14.97 -13.61 5.41
C GLU A 25 -14.31 -12.22 5.29
N ALA A 26 -14.74 -11.23 6.07
CA ALA A 26 -14.05 -9.94 6.18
C ALA A 26 -12.62 -10.13 6.76
N GLY A 27 -11.59 -9.58 6.14
CA GLY A 27 -10.20 -9.90 6.46
C GLY A 27 -9.67 -11.14 5.73
N GLY A 28 -10.52 -11.94 5.09
CA GLY A 28 -10.10 -13.07 4.25
C GLY A 28 -9.78 -12.65 2.83
N THR A 29 -9.33 -13.62 2.02
CA THR A 29 -9.12 -13.42 0.58
C THR A 29 -10.46 -13.38 -0.16
N ILE A 30 -10.79 -12.24 -0.74
CA ILE A 30 -12.01 -12.01 -1.52
C ILE A 30 -11.63 -11.79 -2.98
N ARG A 31 -11.82 -12.83 -3.80
CA ARG A 31 -11.54 -12.77 -5.23
C ARG A 31 -12.82 -12.91 -6.04
N VAL A 32 -13.04 -11.95 -6.93
CA VAL A 32 -14.13 -11.97 -7.89
C VAL A 32 -13.53 -12.19 -9.27
N GLU A 33 -14.07 -13.13 -10.04
CA GLU A 33 -13.58 -13.36 -11.39
C GLU A 33 -14.23 -12.37 -12.36
N LEU A 34 -13.40 -11.63 -13.09
CA LEU A 34 -13.79 -10.78 -14.19
C LEU A 34 -13.58 -11.54 -15.49
N LEU A 35 -14.60 -11.52 -16.34
CA LEU A 35 -14.59 -12.13 -17.66
C LEU A 35 -14.75 -11.05 -18.73
N CYS A 36 -14.08 -11.24 -19.86
CA CYS A 36 -14.28 -10.47 -21.08
C CYS A 36 -14.54 -11.45 -22.22
N GLN A 37 -15.60 -11.18 -23.00
CA GLN A 37 -15.95 -11.97 -24.17
C GLN A 37 -15.99 -11.08 -25.40
N ASN A 38 -15.37 -11.55 -26.48
CA ASN A 38 -15.47 -10.95 -27.80
C ASN A 38 -16.51 -11.72 -28.64
N GLN A 39 -17.69 -11.16 -28.78
CA GLN A 39 -18.76 -11.60 -29.67
C GLN A 39 -18.71 -10.92 -31.05
N GLY A 40 -17.77 -9.99 -31.24
CA GLY A 40 -17.57 -9.28 -32.49
C GLY A 40 -16.82 -10.11 -33.54
N PRO A 41 -16.80 -9.63 -34.79
CA PRO A 41 -16.16 -10.33 -35.90
C PRO A 41 -14.63 -10.12 -35.97
N GLU A 42 -14.11 -9.12 -35.25
CA GLU A 42 -12.69 -8.74 -35.28
C GLU A 42 -12.00 -9.00 -33.93
N PRO A 43 -10.68 -9.32 -33.92
CA PRO A 43 -9.91 -9.39 -32.68
C PRO A 43 -9.86 -8.04 -31.95
N VAL A 44 -9.94 -8.07 -30.62
CA VAL A 44 -9.83 -6.88 -29.76
C VAL A 44 -8.67 -7.01 -28.79
N TRP A 45 -8.15 -5.88 -28.31
CA TRP A 45 -7.08 -5.85 -27.31
C TRP A 45 -7.62 -5.29 -26.00
N VAL A 46 -7.60 -6.09 -24.93
CA VAL A 46 -8.16 -5.72 -23.63
C VAL A 46 -7.08 -5.71 -22.55
N PHE A 47 -7.09 -4.66 -21.73
CA PHE A 47 -6.18 -4.47 -20.61
C PHE A 47 -6.63 -5.27 -19.38
N GLY A 48 -5.68 -5.68 -18.54
CA GLY A 48 -5.95 -6.25 -17.22
C GLY A 48 -6.12 -7.77 -17.18
N PHE A 49 -6.05 -8.44 -18.33
CA PHE A 49 -6.17 -9.89 -18.46
C PHE A 49 -4.82 -10.60 -18.69
N THR A 50 -3.73 -9.85 -18.90
CA THR A 50 -2.39 -10.45 -19.05
C THR A 50 -1.91 -10.99 -17.70
N PRO A 51 -1.54 -12.29 -17.61
CA PRO A 51 -0.99 -12.87 -16.39
C PRO A 51 0.30 -12.16 -15.95
N GLY A 52 0.42 -11.86 -14.66
CA GLY A 52 1.61 -11.24 -14.07
C GLY A 52 1.80 -9.75 -14.36
N TYR A 53 1.02 -9.14 -15.26
CA TYR A 53 1.10 -7.71 -15.49
C TYR A 53 0.44 -6.93 -14.32
N PRO A 54 1.15 -5.97 -13.70
CA PRO A 54 0.63 -5.23 -12.55
C PRO A 54 -0.54 -4.32 -12.97
N ARG A 55 -1.61 -4.32 -12.18
CA ARG A 55 -2.79 -3.47 -12.39
C ARG A 55 -3.35 -2.98 -11.06
N SER A 56 -3.85 -1.76 -11.05
CA SER A 56 -4.52 -1.13 -9.92
C SER A 56 -6.02 -1.30 -10.02
N LEU A 57 -6.66 -1.53 -8.87
CA LEU A 57 -8.11 -1.49 -8.77
C LEU A 57 -8.54 -0.21 -8.09
N ARG A 58 -9.54 0.44 -8.67
CA ARG A 58 -10.26 1.53 -8.06
C ARG A 58 -11.62 1.01 -7.59
N VAL A 59 -11.85 1.05 -6.28
CA VAL A 59 -13.12 0.63 -5.68
C VAL A 59 -13.83 1.83 -5.08
N SER A 60 -14.92 2.26 -5.72
CA SER A 60 -15.70 3.41 -5.29
C SER A 60 -16.94 2.99 -4.49
N PRO A 61 -17.32 3.71 -3.42
CA PRO A 61 -18.53 3.42 -2.69
C PRO A 61 -19.79 3.63 -3.54
N PRO A 62 -20.94 3.04 -3.11
CA PRO A 62 -22.25 3.35 -3.65
C PRO A 62 -22.54 4.85 -3.65
N LYS A 63 -23.31 5.31 -4.64
CA LYS A 63 -23.80 6.70 -4.73
C LYS A 63 -25.31 6.68 -5.01
N SER A 64 -25.99 7.80 -4.80
CA SER A 64 -27.43 7.92 -5.02
C SER A 64 -27.90 7.47 -6.42
N HIS A 65 -27.13 7.78 -7.47
CA HIS A 65 -27.42 7.38 -8.86
C HIS A 65 -26.84 6.00 -9.24
N ARG A 66 -26.10 5.35 -8.35
CA ARG A 66 -25.52 4.01 -8.52
C ARG A 66 -25.42 3.31 -7.15
N PRO A 67 -26.50 2.70 -6.65
CA PRO A 67 -26.56 2.14 -5.30
C PRO A 67 -25.80 0.80 -5.17
N TRP A 68 -24.60 0.71 -5.76
CA TRP A 68 -23.72 -0.45 -5.81
C TRP A 68 -22.24 0.00 -5.82
N ILE A 69 -21.34 -0.88 -5.39
CA ILE A 69 -19.89 -0.63 -5.38
C ILE A 69 -19.34 -0.71 -6.79
N ARG A 70 -18.71 0.36 -7.27
CA ARG A 70 -18.05 0.36 -8.58
C ARG A 70 -16.59 -0.05 -8.46
N VAL A 71 -16.24 -1.14 -9.13
CA VAL A 71 -14.86 -1.59 -9.33
C VAL A 71 -14.42 -1.22 -10.75
N SER A 72 -13.21 -0.69 -10.91
CA SER A 72 -12.60 -0.51 -12.24
C SER A 72 -11.09 -0.60 -12.16
N PHE A 73 -10.41 -0.57 -13.32
CA PHE A 73 -8.97 -0.37 -13.35
C PHE A 73 -8.60 1.07 -13.00
N GLY A 74 -7.60 1.25 -12.14
CA GLY A 74 -7.12 2.55 -11.71
C GLY A 74 -6.13 3.20 -12.69
N ASP A 75 -5.53 2.43 -13.59
CA ASP A 75 -4.38 2.84 -14.42
C ASP A 75 -4.77 3.58 -15.71
N VAL A 76 -6.00 4.10 -15.79
CA VAL A 76 -6.57 4.71 -17.01
C VAL A 76 -5.79 5.92 -17.55
N LYS A 77 -5.00 6.59 -16.70
CA LYS A 77 -4.17 7.74 -17.08
C LYS A 77 -2.76 7.35 -17.54
N VAL A 78 -2.35 6.11 -17.29
CA VAL A 78 -1.01 5.60 -17.58
C VAL A 78 -0.95 5.12 -19.03
N LEU A 79 0.20 5.33 -19.68
CA LEU A 79 0.47 4.80 -21.01
C LEU A 79 1.10 3.42 -20.89
N HIS A 80 0.37 2.36 -21.27
CA HIS A 80 0.84 0.98 -21.11
C HIS A 80 1.56 0.42 -22.35
N PRO A 81 2.57 -0.45 -22.18
CA PRO A 81 3.19 -1.19 -23.27
C PRO A 81 2.25 -2.28 -23.85
N PRO A 82 2.48 -2.75 -25.10
CA PRO A 82 1.59 -3.70 -25.76
C PRO A 82 1.40 -5.04 -25.03
N ASP A 83 2.41 -5.50 -24.29
CA ASP A 83 2.37 -6.72 -23.46
C ASP A 83 1.37 -6.61 -22.29
N ALA A 84 0.97 -5.40 -21.90
CA ALA A 84 -0.10 -5.19 -20.91
C ALA A 84 -1.50 -5.60 -21.41
N PHE A 85 -1.66 -5.86 -22.71
CA PHE A 85 -2.93 -6.14 -23.35
C PHE A 85 -3.02 -7.59 -23.80
N THR A 86 -4.17 -8.20 -23.55
CA THR A 86 -4.51 -9.51 -24.07
C THR A 86 -5.25 -9.37 -25.39
N ARG A 87 -4.78 -10.04 -26.43
CA ARG A 87 -5.49 -10.16 -27.70
C ARG A 87 -6.61 -11.20 -27.58
N LEU A 88 -7.85 -10.77 -27.74
CA LEU A 88 -9.03 -11.61 -27.66
C LEU A 88 -9.62 -11.81 -29.07
N LEU A 89 -9.52 -13.04 -29.59
CA LEU A 89 -10.04 -13.41 -30.90
C LEU A 89 -11.59 -13.43 -30.92
N PRO A 90 -12.23 -13.34 -32.10
CA PRO A 90 -13.68 -13.54 -32.25
C PRO A 90 -14.16 -14.83 -31.60
N GLY A 91 -15.26 -14.75 -30.82
CA GLY A 91 -15.80 -15.85 -30.02
C GLY A 91 -15.01 -16.15 -28.74
N GLY A 92 -13.82 -15.55 -28.57
CA GLY A 92 -12.94 -15.78 -27.44
C GLY A 92 -13.48 -15.23 -26.13
N THR A 93 -13.15 -15.93 -25.04
CA THR A 93 -13.38 -15.46 -23.67
C THR A 93 -12.06 -15.55 -22.90
N VAL A 94 -11.78 -14.52 -22.10
CA VAL A 94 -10.64 -14.49 -21.18
C VAL A 94 -11.15 -14.10 -19.79
N SER A 95 -10.51 -14.60 -18.74
CA SER A 95 -10.83 -14.22 -17.37
C SER A 95 -9.59 -13.85 -16.56
N THR A 96 -9.82 -13.12 -15.48
CA THR A 96 -8.81 -12.68 -14.53
C THR A 96 -9.46 -12.53 -13.15
N GLU A 97 -8.68 -12.69 -12.08
CA GLU A 97 -9.17 -12.48 -10.71
C GLU A 97 -8.99 -11.02 -10.28
N LEU A 98 -10.03 -10.46 -9.68
CA LEU A 98 -9.99 -9.17 -8.99
C LEU A 98 -9.91 -9.45 -7.50
N ASP A 99 -8.75 -9.17 -6.89
CA ASP A 99 -8.59 -9.23 -5.45
C ASP A 99 -9.20 -7.96 -4.82
N LEU A 100 -10.35 -8.13 -4.16
CA LEU A 100 -11.09 -7.07 -3.49
C LEU A 100 -10.94 -7.13 -1.97
N SER A 101 -10.05 -7.97 -1.43
CA SER A 101 -9.89 -8.19 0.01
C SER A 101 -9.71 -6.86 0.76
N PHE A 102 -8.80 -6.01 0.26
CA PHE A 102 -8.54 -4.67 0.80
C PHE A 102 -9.79 -3.77 0.88
N ALA A 103 -10.75 -3.94 -0.03
CA ALA A 103 -11.94 -3.10 -0.07
C ALA A 103 -12.98 -3.49 0.98
N PHE A 104 -12.98 -4.76 1.40
CA PHE A 104 -13.93 -5.27 2.39
C PHE A 104 -13.34 -5.36 3.79
N ASP A 105 -12.02 -5.36 3.94
CA ASP A 105 -11.34 -5.08 5.22
C ASP A 105 -11.81 -3.75 5.85
N ARG A 106 -12.21 -2.80 4.99
CA ARG A 106 -12.78 -1.50 5.37
C ARG A 106 -14.29 -1.52 5.60
N ARG A 107 -15.02 -2.26 4.76
CA ARG A 107 -16.49 -2.21 4.72
C ARG A 107 -17.13 -3.13 5.74
N GLY A 108 -16.42 -4.15 6.18
CA GLY A 108 -16.91 -5.12 7.14
C GLY A 108 -17.97 -6.06 6.56
N ALA A 109 -18.61 -6.80 7.47
CA ALA A 109 -19.65 -7.74 7.13
C ALA A 109 -20.88 -7.04 6.54
N GLY A 110 -21.58 -7.73 5.64
CA GLY A 110 -22.79 -7.25 5.01
C GLY A 110 -23.00 -7.86 3.63
N ARG A 111 -24.15 -7.53 3.04
CA ARG A 111 -24.45 -7.83 1.64
C ARG A 111 -24.09 -6.62 0.78
N TRP A 112 -23.19 -6.82 -0.17
CA TRP A 112 -22.64 -5.77 -1.00
C TRP A 112 -22.90 -6.05 -2.46
N SER A 113 -23.76 -5.25 -3.09
CA SER A 113 -23.91 -5.24 -4.55
C SER A 113 -22.73 -4.52 -5.19
N LEU A 114 -22.15 -5.12 -6.24
CA LEU A 114 -21.06 -4.52 -7.00
C LEU A 114 -21.16 -4.82 -8.49
N ALA A 115 -20.59 -3.92 -9.29
CA ALA A 115 -20.36 -4.12 -10.70
C ALA A 115 -18.99 -3.61 -11.10
N PHE A 116 -18.44 -4.19 -12.17
CA PHE A 116 -17.20 -3.75 -12.76
C PHE A 116 -17.47 -2.84 -13.96
N ALA A 117 -16.70 -1.77 -14.05
CA ALA A 117 -16.69 -0.85 -15.17
C ALA A 117 -15.33 -0.90 -15.87
N TYR A 118 -15.34 -1.29 -17.14
CA TYR A 118 -14.15 -1.24 -17.97
C TYR A 118 -13.95 0.19 -18.49
N ASP A 119 -13.06 0.92 -17.84
CA ASP A 119 -12.62 2.26 -18.25
C ASP A 119 -11.59 2.16 -19.39
N PRO A 120 -11.64 3.03 -20.42
CA PRO A 120 -10.64 3.05 -21.49
C PRO A 120 -9.21 3.23 -20.95
N VAL A 121 -8.29 2.36 -21.39
CA VAL A 121 -6.86 2.40 -21.01
C VAL A 121 -6.00 2.74 -22.22
N ARG A 122 -4.98 3.57 -22.02
CA ARG A 122 -4.11 4.04 -23.11
C ARG A 122 -2.99 3.03 -23.39
N ALA A 123 -2.74 2.77 -24.67
CA ALA A 123 -1.65 1.90 -25.13
C ALA A 123 -0.57 2.68 -25.90
N SER A 124 0.67 2.22 -25.82
CA SER A 124 1.78 2.67 -26.67
C SER A 124 1.95 1.75 -27.89
N GLY A 125 2.92 2.05 -28.75
CA GLY A 125 3.31 1.14 -29.83
C GLY A 125 2.30 0.97 -30.98
N ARG A 126 1.46 1.99 -31.24
CA ARG A 126 0.37 1.95 -32.25
C ARG A 126 -0.71 0.89 -31.99
N LEU A 127 -0.74 0.26 -30.82
CA LEU A 127 -1.82 -0.65 -30.42
C LEU A 127 -3.10 0.16 -30.19
N THR A 128 -4.21 -0.30 -30.75
CA THR A 128 -5.55 0.29 -30.52
C THR A 128 -6.31 -0.62 -29.56
N PRO A 129 -6.42 -0.25 -28.27
CA PRO A 129 -7.14 -1.04 -27.29
C PRO A 129 -8.65 -0.90 -27.46
N PHE A 130 -9.39 -1.87 -26.93
CA PHE A 130 -10.84 -1.79 -26.87
C PHE A 130 -11.29 -0.54 -26.10
N THR A 131 -12.26 0.17 -26.65
CA THR A 131 -12.97 1.26 -25.98
C THR A 131 -14.48 1.08 -26.17
N PRO A 132 -15.31 1.40 -25.15
CA PRO A 132 -16.77 1.27 -25.22
C PRO A 132 -17.47 2.25 -26.19
N GLY A 133 -16.72 3.20 -26.76
CA GLY A 133 -17.25 4.31 -27.54
C GLY A 133 -17.53 5.56 -26.69
N GLU A 134 -17.66 6.71 -27.34
CA GLU A 134 -17.85 8.00 -26.67
C GLU A 134 -19.16 8.03 -25.86
N GLY A 135 -19.09 8.47 -24.60
CA GLY A 135 -20.25 8.57 -23.71
C GLY A 135 -20.81 7.23 -23.20
N ARG A 136 -20.18 6.10 -23.51
CA ARG A 136 -20.62 4.76 -23.05
C ARG A 136 -19.69 4.19 -21.98
N GLU A 137 -20.27 3.42 -21.06
CA GLU A 137 -19.53 2.71 -20.02
C GLU A 137 -19.71 1.20 -20.23
N ALA A 138 -18.59 0.47 -20.40
CA ALA A 138 -18.62 -0.99 -20.47
C ALA A 138 -18.78 -1.58 -19.05
N LEU A 139 -20.04 -1.68 -18.61
CA LEU A 139 -20.40 -2.24 -17.31
C LEU A 139 -20.68 -3.74 -17.40
N THR A 140 -20.39 -4.46 -16.32
CA THR A 140 -20.90 -5.82 -16.10
C THR A 140 -22.33 -5.79 -15.55
N GLY A 141 -22.95 -6.97 -15.44
CA GLY A 141 -24.09 -7.12 -14.53
C GLY A 141 -23.64 -6.93 -13.07
N GLN A 142 -24.61 -6.70 -12.19
CA GLN A 142 -24.35 -6.62 -10.75
C GLN A 142 -24.29 -8.02 -10.15
N ILE A 143 -23.36 -8.23 -9.23
CA ILE A 143 -23.30 -9.40 -8.36
C ILE A 143 -23.48 -8.95 -6.92
N ASP A 144 -23.99 -9.84 -6.08
CA ASP A 144 -23.99 -9.65 -4.63
C ASP A 144 -22.87 -10.47 -4.01
N LEU A 145 -22.07 -9.82 -3.16
CA LEU A 145 -21.15 -10.48 -2.24
C LEU A 145 -21.75 -10.50 -0.85
N LEU A 146 -21.85 -11.68 -0.26
CA LEU A 146 -22.18 -11.84 1.16
C LEU A 146 -20.87 -11.96 1.94
N VAL A 147 -20.52 -10.88 2.64
CA VAL A 147 -19.32 -10.80 3.48
C VAL A 147 -19.75 -11.03 4.92
N THR A 148 -19.18 -12.01 5.60
CA THR A 148 -19.45 -12.29 7.01
C THR A 148 -18.43 -11.60 7.90
N ASN A 149 -18.73 -11.56 9.20
CA ASN A 149 -17.73 -11.24 10.21
C ASN A 149 -16.59 -12.26 10.14
N ALA A 150 -15.44 -11.83 10.65
CA ALA A 150 -14.34 -12.74 10.88
C ALA A 150 -14.72 -13.73 11.98
N ARG A 151 -14.63 -15.04 11.71
CA ARG A 151 -14.97 -16.07 12.69
C ARG A 151 -14.16 -15.93 13.96
N SER A 152 -12.89 -15.57 13.83
CA SER A 152 -11.99 -15.34 14.97
C SER A 152 -12.40 -14.15 15.84
N LEU A 153 -13.19 -13.19 15.33
CA LEU A 153 -13.77 -12.11 16.13
C LEU A 153 -15.08 -12.53 16.80
N ASP A 154 -15.92 -13.28 16.10
CA ASP A 154 -17.16 -13.81 16.66
C ASP A 154 -16.86 -14.80 17.80
N GLU A 155 -15.88 -15.69 17.62
CA GLU A 155 -15.37 -16.62 18.66
C GLU A 155 -14.76 -15.88 19.85
N ALA A 156 -14.20 -14.69 19.61
CA ALA A 156 -13.69 -13.80 20.64
C ALA A 156 -14.77 -12.97 21.36
N GLY A 157 -16.04 -13.09 20.95
CA GLY A 157 -17.14 -12.30 21.52
C GLY A 157 -17.11 -10.83 21.11
N ILE A 158 -16.41 -10.48 20.02
CA ILE A 158 -16.35 -9.13 19.46
C ILE A 158 -17.37 -9.04 18.32
N ASP A 159 -18.56 -8.55 18.66
CA ASP A 159 -19.63 -8.30 17.70
C ASP A 159 -19.35 -7.08 16.79
N PRO A 160 -20.14 -6.84 15.73
CA PRO A 160 -19.92 -5.70 14.82
C PRO A 160 -19.91 -4.34 15.51
N ALA A 161 -20.80 -4.11 16.47
CA ALA A 161 -20.90 -2.82 17.16
C ALA A 161 -19.62 -2.56 17.99
N ARG A 162 -19.14 -3.60 18.68
CA ARG A 162 -17.89 -3.51 19.44
C ARG A 162 -16.67 -3.38 18.53
N ALA A 163 -16.68 -4.04 17.37
CA ALA A 163 -15.64 -3.88 16.38
C ALA A 163 -15.53 -2.43 15.88
N ASP A 164 -16.67 -1.77 15.63
CA ASP A 164 -16.73 -0.37 15.21
C ASP A 164 -16.20 0.59 16.30
N GLU A 165 -16.54 0.35 17.57
CA GLU A 165 -16.02 1.12 18.71
C GLU A 165 -14.49 1.00 18.82
N LEU A 166 -13.95 -0.21 18.70
CA LEU A 166 -12.52 -0.46 18.76
C LEU A 166 -11.79 0.10 17.53
N ASP A 167 -12.40 0.06 16.34
CA ASP A 167 -11.86 0.69 15.13
C ASP A 167 -11.80 2.22 15.28
N LEU A 168 -12.81 2.84 15.91
CA LEU A 168 -12.79 4.26 16.24
C LEU A 168 -11.72 4.60 17.29
N ALA A 169 -11.58 3.76 18.33
CA ALA A 169 -10.56 3.92 19.36
C ALA A 169 -9.14 3.81 18.78
N LEU A 170 -8.94 2.92 17.80
CA LEU A 170 -7.70 2.81 17.03
C LEU A 170 -7.47 4.06 16.20
N LEU A 171 -8.48 4.53 15.45
CA LEU A 171 -8.35 5.72 14.61
C LEU A 171 -7.95 6.97 15.43
N GLN A 172 -8.51 7.10 16.63
CA GLN A 172 -8.26 8.25 17.53
C GLN A 172 -7.01 8.08 18.41
N ASP A 173 -6.36 6.90 18.42
CA ASP A 173 -5.25 6.54 19.31
C ASP A 173 -5.56 6.85 20.79
N THR A 174 -6.76 6.44 21.25
CA THR A 174 -7.23 6.76 22.61
C THR A 174 -6.33 6.16 23.70
N PRO A 175 -6.10 6.86 24.83
CA PRO A 175 -5.31 6.31 25.95
C PRO A 175 -5.86 4.99 26.50
N GLU A 176 -7.18 4.82 26.45
CA GLU A 176 -7.89 3.65 26.97
C GLU A 176 -7.84 2.44 26.03
N LEU A 177 -7.42 2.61 24.77
CA LEU A 177 -7.40 1.58 23.73
C LEU A 177 -6.78 0.27 24.22
N LEU A 178 -5.61 0.34 24.85
CA LEU A 178 -4.91 -0.86 25.31
C LEU A 178 -5.68 -1.59 26.41
N GLY A 179 -6.34 -0.85 27.31
CA GLY A 179 -7.21 -1.41 28.34
C GLY A 179 -8.45 -2.06 27.72
N GLN A 180 -9.04 -1.41 26.72
CA GLN A 180 -10.20 -1.94 25.99
C GLN A 180 -9.88 -3.23 25.23
N LEU A 181 -8.71 -3.32 24.59
CA LEU A 181 -8.27 -4.54 23.90
C LEU A 181 -8.00 -5.66 24.91
N ARG A 182 -7.28 -5.37 26.01
CA ARG A 182 -6.98 -6.37 27.06
C ARG A 182 -8.23 -6.90 27.77
N ALA A 183 -9.31 -6.12 27.83
CA ALA A 183 -10.58 -6.58 28.39
C ALA A 183 -11.19 -7.76 27.61
N HIS A 184 -10.81 -7.93 26.34
CA HIS A 184 -11.21 -9.06 25.49
C HIS A 184 -10.19 -10.22 25.49
N GLY A 185 -9.16 -10.16 26.33
CA GLY A 185 -8.07 -11.15 26.35
C GLY A 185 -7.47 -11.38 24.96
N ALA A 186 -7.30 -12.65 24.58
CA ALA A 186 -6.75 -13.05 23.27
C ALA A 186 -7.56 -12.48 22.10
N GLY A 187 -8.86 -12.25 22.29
CA GLY A 187 -9.73 -11.64 21.30
C GLY A 187 -9.32 -10.21 20.92
N GLY A 188 -8.86 -9.42 21.89
CA GLY A 188 -8.36 -8.07 21.62
C GLY A 188 -7.07 -8.07 20.81
N ALA A 189 -6.18 -9.04 21.06
CA ALA A 189 -4.97 -9.22 20.27
C ALA A 189 -5.31 -9.66 18.83
N ILE A 190 -6.23 -10.62 18.67
CA ILE A 190 -6.72 -11.03 17.34
C ILE A 190 -7.31 -9.83 16.59
N PHE A 191 -8.15 -9.03 17.26
CA PHE A 191 -8.74 -7.83 16.67
C PHE A 191 -7.68 -6.86 16.14
N ALA A 192 -6.72 -6.47 16.98
CA ALA A 192 -5.68 -5.53 16.59
C ALA A 192 -4.76 -6.13 15.51
N ALA A 193 -4.39 -7.41 15.61
CA ALA A 193 -3.55 -8.07 14.62
C ALA A 193 -4.20 -8.03 13.23
N ARG A 194 -5.50 -8.33 13.11
CA ARG A 194 -6.21 -8.27 11.82
C ARG A 194 -6.20 -6.86 11.20
N ARG A 195 -6.22 -5.80 12.02
CA ARG A 195 -6.20 -4.40 11.54
C ARG A 195 -4.84 -3.98 11.00
N VAL A 196 -3.75 -4.67 11.33
CA VAL A 196 -2.42 -4.39 10.79
C VAL A 196 -2.40 -4.45 9.26
N ALA A 197 -3.19 -5.33 8.64
CA ALA A 197 -3.34 -5.38 7.18
C ALA A 197 -3.74 -4.03 6.55
N ARG A 198 -4.45 -3.16 7.30
CA ARG A 198 -4.87 -1.84 6.81
C ARG A 198 -3.73 -0.85 6.63
N VAL A 199 -2.50 -1.15 7.07
CA VAL A 199 -1.30 -0.36 6.75
C VAL A 199 -1.14 -0.14 5.24
N LEU A 200 -1.60 -1.09 4.41
CA LEU A 200 -1.60 -0.99 2.95
C LEU A 200 -2.68 -0.08 2.36
N SER A 201 -3.67 0.30 3.17
CA SER A 201 -4.79 1.12 2.72
C SER A 201 -4.40 2.59 2.65
N GLY A 202 -5.29 3.39 2.04
CA GLY A 202 -5.18 4.84 1.98
C GLY A 202 -5.96 5.57 3.08
N GLY A 203 -5.52 6.77 3.43
CA GLY A 203 -6.12 7.73 4.35
C GLY A 203 -6.17 7.24 5.80
N MET A 204 -7.35 7.42 6.41
CA MET A 204 -7.60 7.07 7.81
C MET A 204 -7.38 5.59 8.13
N GLU A 205 -7.56 4.71 7.15
CA GLU A 205 -7.39 3.27 7.33
C GLU A 205 -5.94 2.88 7.61
N SER A 206 -4.98 3.56 6.99
CA SER A 206 -3.56 3.32 7.28
C SER A 206 -3.22 3.72 8.71
N MET A 207 -3.80 4.82 9.22
CA MET A 207 -3.66 5.20 10.63
C MET A 207 -4.16 4.11 11.56
N VAL A 208 -5.34 3.53 11.28
CA VAL A 208 -5.88 2.41 12.06
C VAL A 208 -4.89 1.24 12.05
N GLY A 209 -4.33 0.88 10.90
CA GLY A 209 -3.35 -0.20 10.80
C GLY A 209 -2.06 0.05 11.58
N TRP A 210 -1.50 1.27 11.50
CA TRP A 210 -0.31 1.63 12.25
C TRP A 210 -0.55 1.68 13.77
N ASN A 211 -1.70 2.19 14.19
CA ASN A 211 -2.07 2.28 15.60
C ASN A 211 -2.33 0.87 16.16
N ALA A 212 -2.92 -0.02 15.36
CA ALA A 212 -3.11 -1.42 15.71
C ALA A 212 -1.76 -2.14 15.91
N LEU A 213 -0.79 -1.88 15.02
CA LEU A 213 0.55 -2.43 15.16
C LEU A 213 1.26 -1.96 16.44
N ARG A 214 1.11 -0.67 16.81
CA ARG A 214 1.62 -0.14 18.09
C ARG A 214 0.92 -0.77 19.30
N ALA A 215 -0.39 -0.96 19.22
CA ALA A 215 -1.16 -1.62 20.28
C ALA A 215 -0.69 -3.06 20.49
N ILE A 216 -0.55 -3.83 19.40
CA ILE A 216 -0.01 -5.20 19.43
C ILE A 216 1.37 -5.27 20.07
N LEU A 217 2.27 -4.34 19.72
CA LEU A 217 3.60 -4.28 20.34
C LEU A 217 3.52 -4.12 21.86
N ARG A 218 2.60 -3.28 22.36
CA ARG A 218 2.36 -3.06 23.79
C ARG A 218 1.67 -4.25 24.49
N MET A 219 1.12 -5.21 23.74
CA MET A 219 0.53 -6.44 24.26
C MET A 219 1.56 -7.56 24.48
N GLY A 220 2.78 -7.44 23.97
CA GLY A 220 3.85 -8.42 24.23
C GLY A 220 3.61 -9.77 23.53
N ASP A 221 3.90 -10.87 24.21
CA ASP A 221 3.85 -12.22 23.62
C ASP A 221 2.47 -12.59 23.05
N GLU A 222 1.39 -12.13 23.67
CA GLU A 222 0.03 -12.30 23.18
C GLU A 222 -0.17 -11.63 21.82
N GLY A 223 0.33 -10.40 21.68
CA GLY A 223 0.30 -9.66 20.41
C GLY A 223 1.14 -10.34 19.32
N PHE A 224 2.32 -10.86 19.68
CA PHE A 224 3.18 -11.58 18.74
C PHE A 224 2.51 -12.87 18.23
N GLY A 225 1.88 -13.64 19.12
CA GLY A 225 1.11 -14.82 18.75
C GLY A 225 -0.06 -14.49 17.81
N ALA A 226 -0.77 -13.40 18.09
CA ALA A 226 -1.87 -12.94 17.23
C ALA A 226 -1.41 -12.51 15.83
N LEU A 227 -0.24 -11.86 15.69
CA LEU A 227 0.34 -11.54 14.37
C LEU A 227 0.67 -12.80 13.56
N LEU A 228 1.23 -13.83 14.20
CA LEU A 228 1.54 -15.09 13.53
C LEU A 228 0.26 -15.78 13.02
N ALA A 229 -0.79 -15.80 13.83
CA ALA A 229 -2.10 -16.34 13.44
C ALA A 229 -2.72 -15.52 12.30
N ALA A 230 -2.77 -14.19 12.43
CA ALA A 230 -3.34 -13.30 11.42
C ALA A 230 -2.62 -13.41 10.07
N ARG A 231 -1.29 -13.60 10.05
CA ARG A 231 -0.53 -13.82 8.81
C ARG A 231 -1.01 -15.05 8.04
N ALA A 232 -1.40 -16.13 8.74
CA ALA A 232 -1.90 -17.35 8.12
C ALA A 232 -3.35 -17.17 7.60
N GLU A 233 -4.15 -16.36 8.31
CA GLU A 233 -5.56 -16.10 7.97
C GLU A 233 -5.74 -15.04 6.87
N ILE A 234 -4.79 -14.12 6.72
CA ILE A 234 -4.90 -12.92 5.88
C ILE A 234 -3.72 -12.89 4.89
N PRO A 235 -3.68 -13.83 3.92
CA PRO A 235 -2.51 -14.02 3.07
C PRO A 235 -2.27 -12.88 2.07
N HIS A 236 -3.29 -12.07 1.75
CA HIS A 236 -3.11 -10.88 0.89
C HIS A 236 -2.28 -9.77 1.55
N ALA A 237 -2.12 -9.81 2.87
CA ALA A 237 -1.30 -8.88 3.64
C ALA A 237 0.00 -9.52 4.18
N ASP A 238 0.44 -10.64 3.60
CA ASP A 238 1.64 -11.38 4.03
C ASP A 238 2.87 -10.47 4.23
N GLU A 239 3.13 -9.56 3.28
CA GLU A 239 4.27 -8.65 3.35
C GLU A 239 4.20 -7.69 4.55
N VAL A 240 3.00 -7.25 4.93
CA VAL A 240 2.82 -6.40 6.12
C VAL A 240 3.04 -7.19 7.38
N TYR A 241 2.50 -8.41 7.46
CA TYR A 241 2.72 -9.25 8.62
C TYR A 241 4.18 -9.68 8.75
N ALA A 242 4.87 -9.94 7.64
CA ALA A 242 6.31 -10.18 7.64
C ALA A 242 7.06 -8.97 8.22
N TYR A 243 6.76 -7.76 7.73
CA TYR A 243 7.29 -6.51 8.30
C TYR A 243 7.00 -6.37 9.79
N ALA A 244 5.74 -6.59 10.19
CA ALA A 244 5.29 -6.44 11.58
C ALA A 244 6.03 -7.40 12.52
N LEU A 245 6.20 -8.66 12.11
CA LEU A 245 6.92 -9.67 12.88
C LEU A 245 8.41 -9.33 13.01
N ASP A 246 9.07 -8.92 11.93
CA ASP A 246 10.48 -8.53 11.98
C ASP A 246 10.70 -7.26 12.81
N TRP A 247 9.77 -6.30 12.73
CA TRP A 247 9.78 -5.13 13.60
C TRP A 247 9.62 -5.52 15.08
N PHE A 248 8.67 -6.40 15.39
CA PHE A 248 8.43 -6.87 16.76
C PHE A 248 9.67 -7.57 17.35
N ARG A 249 10.27 -8.50 16.60
CA ARG A 249 11.51 -9.20 17.00
C ARG A 249 12.63 -8.20 17.30
N HIS A 250 12.79 -7.19 16.43
CA HIS A 250 13.80 -6.16 16.65
C HIS A 250 13.55 -5.37 17.95
N GLN A 251 12.31 -4.99 18.24
CA GLN A 251 11.96 -4.28 19.48
C GLN A 251 12.22 -5.12 20.75
N ARG A 252 12.22 -6.45 20.63
CA ARG A 252 12.61 -7.37 21.71
C ARG A 252 14.13 -7.57 21.85
N GLY A 253 14.93 -6.95 20.99
CA GLY A 253 16.38 -7.16 20.94
C GLY A 253 16.81 -8.47 20.29
N GLU A 254 15.91 -9.14 19.56
CA GLU A 254 16.29 -10.32 18.79
C GLU A 254 17.18 -9.95 17.60
N SER A 255 17.99 -10.91 17.15
CA SER A 255 18.84 -10.72 15.97
C SER A 255 17.98 -10.58 14.71
N PRO A 256 18.30 -9.64 13.80
CA PRO A 256 17.60 -9.51 12.53
C PRO A 256 17.68 -10.81 11.70
N SER A 257 16.67 -11.01 10.85
CA SER A 257 16.67 -12.09 9.85
C SER A 257 17.95 -12.05 8.99
N PRO A 258 18.51 -13.22 8.58
CA PRO A 258 19.75 -13.28 7.80
C PRO A 258 19.76 -12.41 6.54
N GLU A 259 18.61 -12.27 5.88
CA GLU A 259 18.42 -11.42 4.70
C GLU A 259 18.60 -9.90 4.96
N HIS A 260 18.50 -9.48 6.21
CA HIS A 260 18.65 -8.10 6.65
C HIS A 260 19.99 -7.84 7.35
N LEU A 261 20.66 -8.88 7.85
CA LEU A 261 21.93 -8.76 8.57
C LEU A 261 22.99 -7.92 7.83
N PRO A 262 23.24 -8.08 6.51
CA PRO A 262 24.24 -7.26 5.83
C PRO A 262 23.91 -5.76 5.89
N PHE A 263 22.65 -5.40 5.67
CA PHE A 263 22.20 -4.00 5.71
C PHE A 263 22.27 -3.43 7.13
N VAL A 264 21.77 -4.17 8.13
CA VAL A 264 21.79 -3.75 9.53
C VAL A 264 23.22 -3.61 10.05
N THR A 265 24.09 -4.56 9.71
CA THR A 265 25.50 -4.54 10.12
C THR A 265 26.22 -3.32 9.58
N GLU A 266 26.02 -2.98 8.30
CA GLU A 266 26.64 -1.78 7.73
C GLU A 266 26.04 -0.50 8.34
N LEU A 267 24.73 -0.47 8.62
CA LEU A 267 24.08 0.67 9.29
C LEU A 267 24.64 0.88 10.71
N ASP A 268 24.78 -0.20 11.48
CA ASP A 268 25.37 -0.17 12.82
C ASP A 268 26.84 0.27 12.77
N GLN A 269 27.59 -0.15 11.75
CA GLN A 269 28.98 0.31 11.51
C GLN A 269 29.04 1.81 11.16
N ILE A 270 28.13 2.31 10.34
CA ILE A 270 28.01 3.74 10.02
C ILE A 270 27.65 4.60 11.25
N ILE A 271 26.83 4.05 12.14
CA ILE A 271 26.49 4.69 13.42
C ILE A 271 27.72 4.71 14.34
N ALA A 272 28.43 3.58 14.48
CA ALA A 272 29.56 3.44 15.39
C ALA A 272 30.85 4.11 14.89
N GLN A 273 31.06 4.20 13.56
CA GLN A 273 32.30 4.67 12.94
C GLN A 273 32.00 5.74 11.88
N PRO A 274 31.88 7.03 12.27
CA PRO A 274 31.56 8.12 11.34
C PRO A 274 32.49 8.26 10.14
N ASP A 275 33.76 7.85 10.26
CA ASP A 275 34.73 7.89 9.17
C ASP A 275 34.38 6.93 8.01
N ARG A 276 33.56 5.92 8.28
CA ARG A 276 33.08 4.94 7.27
C ARG A 276 31.88 5.44 6.46
N ARG A 277 31.38 6.63 6.75
CA ARG A 277 30.22 7.25 6.07
C ARG A 277 30.45 7.62 4.59
N GLY A 278 31.64 7.36 4.04
CA GLY A 278 32.06 7.80 2.72
C GLY A 278 31.05 7.54 1.59
N ASN A 279 30.19 6.53 1.76
CA ASN A 279 29.23 6.06 0.76
C ASN A 279 27.78 5.93 1.26
N PHE A 280 27.44 6.52 2.41
CA PHE A 280 26.06 6.57 2.87
C PHE A 280 25.29 7.61 2.05
N LEU A 281 24.14 7.24 1.48
CA LEU A 281 23.24 8.12 0.77
C LEU A 281 21.82 7.86 1.23
N ILE A 282 21.13 8.91 1.64
CA ILE A 282 19.68 8.93 1.78
C ILE A 282 19.12 9.83 0.69
N SER A 283 18.18 9.32 -0.08
CA SER A 283 17.39 10.11 -1.00
C SER A 283 15.93 10.09 -0.54
N TRP A 284 15.43 11.25 -0.13
CA TRP A 284 14.04 11.44 0.28
C TRP A 284 13.33 12.36 -0.69
N THR A 285 12.29 11.83 -1.34
CA THR A 285 11.38 12.61 -2.16
C THR A 285 10.13 12.86 -1.32
N GLY A 286 9.84 14.11 -0.97
CA GLY A 286 8.67 14.44 -0.15
C GLY A 286 7.40 14.55 -0.99
N VAL A 287 7.53 15.04 -2.23
CA VAL A 287 6.46 15.21 -3.22
C VAL A 287 7.07 15.02 -4.60
N ASP A 288 6.44 14.24 -5.47
CA ASP A 288 6.83 14.14 -6.89
C ASP A 288 5.62 13.90 -7.77
N SER A 289 5.04 14.97 -8.29
CA SER A 289 3.95 14.89 -9.27
C SER A 289 3.97 16.05 -10.26
N PRO A 290 3.37 15.90 -11.45
CA PRO A 290 3.21 17.00 -12.40
C PRO A 290 2.42 18.19 -11.85
N ILE A 291 1.52 17.96 -10.88
CA ILE A 291 0.61 18.98 -10.34
C ILE A 291 1.26 19.77 -9.19
N HIS A 292 2.05 19.09 -8.35
CA HIS A 292 2.63 19.66 -7.13
C HIS A 292 4.13 19.96 -7.27
N GLY A 293 4.75 19.58 -8.39
CA GLY A 293 6.18 19.67 -8.59
C GLY A 293 6.92 18.52 -7.91
N THR A 294 8.24 18.63 -7.88
CA THR A 294 9.15 17.66 -7.26
C THR A 294 9.94 18.33 -6.16
N ARG A 295 10.02 17.67 -5.00
CA ARG A 295 10.85 18.08 -3.88
C ARG A 295 11.62 16.89 -3.35
N ARG A 296 12.94 16.92 -3.50
CA ARG A 296 13.84 15.84 -3.12
C ARG A 296 14.99 16.39 -2.29
N VAL A 297 15.40 15.65 -1.26
CA VAL A 297 16.64 15.89 -0.53
C VAL A 297 17.52 14.65 -0.64
N GLU A 298 18.79 14.86 -0.96
CA GLU A 298 19.83 13.84 -0.88
C GLU A 298 20.78 14.20 0.25
N ILE A 299 21.11 13.22 1.09
CA ILE A 299 22.02 13.38 2.23
C ILE A 299 23.12 12.36 2.06
N LEU A 300 24.34 12.84 1.84
CA LEU A 300 25.54 12.02 1.79
C LEU A 300 26.14 11.91 3.19
N GLY A 301 26.77 10.77 3.48
CA GLY A 301 27.30 10.47 4.81
C GLY A 301 28.41 11.39 5.29
N ARG A 302 29.08 12.08 4.37
CA ARG A 302 30.02 13.16 4.70
C ARG A 302 29.33 14.43 5.21
N GLY A 303 28.01 14.43 5.33
CA GLY A 303 27.20 15.57 5.76
C GLY A 303 26.81 16.50 4.61
N GLU A 304 27.10 16.17 3.35
CA GLU A 304 26.60 16.98 2.24
C GLU A 304 25.10 16.78 2.06
N ARG A 305 24.35 17.88 1.96
CA ARG A 305 22.90 17.89 1.71
C ARG A 305 22.63 18.58 0.38
N LEU A 306 21.94 17.91 -0.52
CA LEU A 306 21.44 18.47 -1.78
C LEU A 306 19.93 18.57 -1.70
N THR A 307 19.36 19.77 -1.81
CA THR A 307 17.91 19.99 -1.89
C THR A 307 17.56 20.35 -3.32
N ILE A 308 16.82 19.46 -3.97
CA ILE A 308 16.39 19.58 -5.36
C ILE A 308 14.91 19.94 -5.36
N LEU A 309 14.56 21.10 -5.92
CA LEU A 309 13.20 21.61 -6.01
C LEU A 309 12.85 21.92 -7.46
N ARG A 310 11.73 21.40 -7.95
CA ARG A 310 11.13 21.76 -9.23
C ARG A 310 9.67 22.12 -9.01
N ARG A 311 9.26 23.36 -9.25
CA ARG A 311 7.84 23.74 -9.19
C ARG A 311 7.07 23.22 -10.40
N PRO A 312 5.73 23.09 -10.34
CA PRO A 312 4.92 22.54 -11.45
C PRO A 312 5.15 23.22 -12.80
N GLU A 313 5.43 24.53 -12.79
CA GLU A 313 5.56 25.37 -13.99
C GLU A 313 7.03 25.53 -14.45
N GLU A 314 7.99 24.96 -13.73
CA GLU A 314 9.41 25.13 -14.01
C GLU A 314 9.95 23.97 -14.89
N ALA A 315 10.60 24.31 -16.00
CA ALA A 315 11.23 23.34 -16.90
C ALA A 315 12.47 22.65 -16.29
N SER A 316 13.14 23.31 -15.34
CA SER A 316 14.39 22.84 -14.73
C SER A 316 14.29 22.88 -13.20
N ALA A 317 14.91 21.91 -12.54
CA ALA A 317 15.00 21.90 -11.09
C ALA A 317 16.11 22.85 -10.60
N THR A 318 15.88 23.48 -9.44
CA THR A 318 16.90 24.21 -8.68
C THR A 318 17.53 23.27 -7.65
N THR A 319 18.85 23.25 -7.57
CA THR A 319 19.59 22.45 -6.58
C THR A 319 20.33 23.37 -5.62
N ASN A 320 20.00 23.27 -4.34
CA ASN A 320 20.70 23.96 -3.27
C ASN A 320 21.59 22.98 -2.51
N ARG A 321 22.88 23.31 -2.37
CA ARG A 321 23.84 22.52 -1.60
C ARG A 321 24.01 23.14 -0.21
N GLY A 322 24.01 22.29 0.81
CA GLY A 322 24.31 22.65 2.19
C GLY A 322 25.11 21.58 2.90
N ALA A 323 25.50 21.85 4.13
CA ALA A 323 26.20 20.90 4.99
C ALA A 323 25.38 20.62 6.25
N LEU A 324 25.35 19.36 6.66
CA LEU A 324 24.77 18.86 7.90
C LEU A 324 25.90 18.57 8.89
N PRO A 325 25.80 19.04 10.13
CA PRO A 325 26.70 18.63 11.21
C PRO A 325 26.69 17.11 11.39
N ALA A 326 27.82 16.56 11.85
CA ALA A 326 27.98 15.12 12.08
C ALA A 326 26.89 14.54 13.00
N ALA A 327 26.45 15.31 14.01
CA ALA A 327 25.38 14.93 14.93
C ALA A 327 24.01 14.76 14.24
N GLN A 328 23.71 15.57 13.22
CA GLN A 328 22.47 15.44 12.46
C GLN A 328 22.51 14.18 11.57
N VAL A 329 23.66 13.91 10.94
CA VAL A 329 23.85 12.66 10.17
C VAL A 329 23.71 11.44 11.08
N THR A 330 24.27 11.47 12.31
CA THR A 330 24.06 10.41 13.31
C THR A 330 22.58 10.26 13.68
N SER A 331 21.89 11.37 13.92
CA SER A 331 20.46 11.36 14.31
C SER A 331 19.59 10.73 13.21
N ILE A 332 19.90 10.98 11.94
CA ILE A 332 19.20 10.36 10.82
C ILE A 332 19.49 8.85 10.77
N ALA A 333 20.76 8.44 10.94
CA ALA A 333 21.12 7.02 10.92
C ALA A 333 20.45 6.24 12.07
N LEU A 334 20.39 6.83 13.28
CA LEU A 334 19.65 6.27 14.41
C LEU A 334 18.14 6.21 14.13
N ALA A 335 17.54 7.29 13.65
CA ALA A 335 16.12 7.30 13.30
C ALA A 335 15.76 6.27 12.21
N LEU A 336 16.65 6.03 11.24
CA LEU A 336 16.50 4.96 10.26
C LEU A 336 16.59 3.56 10.90
N ARG A 337 17.51 3.39 11.85
CA ARG A 337 17.70 2.13 12.58
C ARG A 337 16.48 1.77 13.40
N ASP A 338 15.91 2.76 14.10
CA ASP A 338 14.79 2.57 15.03
C ASP A 338 13.44 2.47 14.33
N ALA A 339 13.19 3.31 13.32
CA ALA A 339 11.92 3.32 12.60
C ALA A 339 11.72 2.08 11.72
N MET A 340 12.82 1.38 11.38
CA MET A 340 12.86 0.22 10.48
C MET A 340 12.03 0.36 9.20
N VAL A 341 11.80 1.60 8.73
CA VAL A 341 10.99 1.90 7.55
C VAL A 341 11.55 1.20 6.30
N TRP A 342 12.84 0.86 6.32
CA TRP A 342 13.56 0.11 5.28
C TRP A 342 13.21 -1.37 5.19
N LEU A 343 12.50 -1.93 6.18
CA LEU A 343 11.86 -3.24 6.07
C LEU A 343 10.58 -3.20 5.24
N LEU A 344 9.96 -2.02 5.07
CA LEU A 344 8.76 -1.91 4.25
C LEU A 344 9.14 -2.18 2.81
N ARG A 345 8.62 -3.31 2.30
CA ARG A 345 8.83 -3.70 0.92
C ARG A 345 8.01 -2.78 0.01
N PRO A 346 8.48 -2.48 -1.21
CA PRO A 346 7.66 -1.84 -2.22
C PRO A 346 6.42 -2.70 -2.45
N LEU A 347 5.24 -2.13 -2.24
CA LEU A 347 3.95 -2.81 -2.45
C LEU A 347 3.69 -3.16 -3.92
N ARG A 348 4.61 -2.77 -4.81
CA ARG A 348 4.73 -3.27 -6.17
C ARG A 348 6.18 -3.46 -6.55
N GLN A 349 6.51 -4.67 -7.00
CA GLN A 349 7.77 -4.95 -7.69
C GLN A 349 7.79 -4.33 -9.11
N HIS A 350 6.61 -4.00 -9.69
CA HIS A 350 6.48 -3.40 -11.02
C HIS A 350 5.31 -2.40 -11.14
N GLY A 351 5.53 -1.29 -11.87
CA GLY A 351 4.51 -0.30 -12.23
C GLY A 351 4.24 0.74 -11.15
N LEU A 352 4.77 1.96 -11.34
CA LEU A 352 4.53 3.10 -10.47
C LEU A 352 3.19 3.78 -10.84
N PRO A 353 2.27 4.03 -9.90
CA PRO A 353 1.17 4.96 -10.16
C PRO A 353 1.69 6.42 -10.30
N ASP A 354 0.93 7.26 -11.00
CA ASP A 354 1.23 8.66 -11.33
C ASP A 354 0.82 9.67 -10.22
N GLU A 355 0.57 9.21 -9.00
CA GLU A 355 0.28 10.07 -7.83
C GLU A 355 1.58 10.46 -7.09
N PRO A 356 1.61 11.57 -6.32
CA PRO A 356 2.83 12.06 -5.68
C PRO A 356 3.57 10.94 -4.96
N ARG A 357 4.83 10.71 -5.34
CA ARG A 357 5.62 9.57 -4.88
C ARG A 357 6.54 9.97 -3.74
N PRO A 358 6.09 9.96 -2.47
CA PRO A 358 7.04 10.03 -1.40
C PRO A 358 7.88 8.76 -1.42
N SER A 359 9.16 8.90 -1.74
CA SER A 359 10.09 7.77 -1.85
C SER A 359 11.26 7.98 -0.92
N LEU A 360 11.59 6.96 -0.14
CA LEU A 360 12.80 6.93 0.67
C LEU A 360 13.73 5.86 0.11
N GLU A 361 14.92 6.27 -0.28
CA GLU A 361 15.99 5.39 -0.72
C GLU A 361 17.16 5.52 0.23
N VAL A 362 17.69 4.38 0.69
CA VAL A 362 18.82 4.29 1.59
C VAL A 362 19.88 3.40 0.94
N GLN A 363 21.07 3.94 0.76
CA GLN A 363 22.26 3.23 0.30
C GLN A 363 23.34 3.38 1.36
N LEU A 364 23.89 2.26 1.85
CA LEU A 364 24.90 2.28 2.90
C LEU A 364 26.33 2.15 2.35
N ALA A 365 26.47 1.63 1.13
CA ALA A 365 27.71 1.66 0.37
C ALA A 365 27.43 1.82 -1.13
N LEU A 366 28.38 2.38 -1.89
CA LEU A 366 28.28 2.53 -3.34
C LEU A 366 28.36 1.15 -4.01
N GLY A 367 27.28 0.72 -4.64
CA GLY A 367 27.12 -0.60 -5.27
C GLY A 367 25.81 -1.29 -4.85
N GLU A 368 25.37 -2.29 -5.62
CA GLU A 368 24.05 -2.91 -5.47
C GLU A 368 23.79 -3.85 -4.25
N PRO A 369 24.72 -4.22 -3.33
CA PRO A 369 24.34 -5.11 -2.23
C PRO A 369 23.67 -4.43 -1.01
N TYR A 370 23.77 -3.09 -0.85
CA TYR A 370 23.28 -2.37 0.34
C TYR A 370 22.28 -1.26 0.04
N GLN A 371 21.45 -1.47 -0.97
CA GLN A 371 20.42 -0.53 -1.38
C GLN A 371 19.04 -1.01 -0.93
N ARG A 372 18.28 -0.12 -0.29
CA ARG A 372 16.86 -0.29 0.04
C ARG A 372 16.08 0.87 -0.55
N ARG A 373 15.11 0.57 -1.41
CA ARG A 373 14.19 1.54 -1.98
C ARG A 373 12.80 1.29 -1.42
N ILE A 374 12.22 2.31 -0.82
CA ILE A 374 10.87 2.29 -0.25
C ILE A 374 10.05 3.30 -1.06
N ALA A 375 9.06 2.78 -1.77
CA ALA A 375 8.04 3.58 -2.42
C ALA A 375 6.69 3.13 -1.87
N MET A 376 6.04 4.00 -1.11
CA MET A 376 4.66 3.78 -0.66
C MET A 376 3.78 4.85 -1.30
N TRP A 377 2.58 4.43 -1.71
CA TRP A 377 1.64 5.16 -2.55
C TRP A 377 1.28 6.57 -2.01
N ASN A 378 1.32 6.79 -0.70
CA ASN A 378 0.64 7.94 -0.09
C ASN A 378 1.43 8.62 1.04
N GLY A 379 2.63 8.14 1.37
CA GLY A 379 3.38 8.67 2.52
C GLY A 379 2.62 8.49 3.85
N GLU A 380 1.68 7.57 3.96
CA GLU A 380 0.90 7.39 5.19
C GLU A 380 1.70 6.71 6.30
N TRP A 381 2.84 6.09 5.96
CA TRP A 381 3.85 5.71 6.95
C TRP A 381 4.38 6.90 7.76
N ARG A 382 4.22 8.14 7.27
CA ARG A 382 4.49 9.37 8.04
C ARG A 382 3.60 9.50 9.28
N GLN A 383 2.46 8.82 9.30
CA GLN A 383 1.53 8.75 10.44
C GLN A 383 1.78 7.50 11.30
N GLY A 384 2.67 6.61 10.84
CA GLY A 384 3.08 5.41 11.54
C GLY A 384 4.40 5.57 12.31
N PRO A 385 5.07 4.46 12.66
CA PRO A 385 6.33 4.45 13.42
C PRO A 385 7.48 5.25 12.79
N ALA A 386 7.40 5.50 11.48
CA ALA A 386 8.39 6.28 10.75
C ALA A 386 8.05 7.78 10.65
N GLY A 387 6.99 8.24 11.30
CA GLY A 387 6.61 9.66 11.38
C GLY A 387 7.69 10.60 11.89
N PRO A 388 8.43 10.27 12.98
CA PRO A 388 9.54 11.11 13.43
C PRO A 388 10.64 11.29 12.38
N LEU A 389 11.00 10.21 11.67
CA LEU A 389 11.98 10.25 10.58
C LEU A 389 11.45 11.07 9.40
N ALA A 390 10.20 10.88 9.00
CA ALA A 390 9.59 11.68 7.94
C ALA A 390 9.58 13.17 8.29
N GLY A 391 9.16 13.53 9.51
CA GLY A 391 9.14 14.91 9.97
C GLY A 391 10.55 15.53 10.00
N LEU A 392 11.56 14.75 10.38
CA LEU A 392 12.97 15.17 10.30
C LEU A 392 13.38 15.47 8.85
N LEU A 393 13.09 14.54 7.93
CA LEU A 393 13.45 14.67 6.52
C LEU A 393 12.66 15.79 5.82
N ASP A 394 11.38 15.99 6.15
CA ASP A 394 10.55 17.09 5.66
C ASP A 394 11.10 18.45 6.11
N ARG A 395 11.50 18.58 7.39
CA ARG A 395 12.17 19.79 7.89
C ARG A 395 13.49 20.05 7.14
N MET A 396 14.25 19.00 6.82
CA MET A 396 15.48 19.11 6.02
C MET A 396 15.20 19.53 4.57
N CYS A 397 14.05 19.18 4.01
CA CYS A 397 13.60 19.67 2.71
C CYS A 397 13.16 21.14 2.74
N THR A 398 12.68 21.66 3.89
CA THR A 398 12.22 23.06 4.07
C THR A 398 13.27 24.03 4.56
N ALA A 399 14.24 23.58 5.34
CA ALA A 399 15.20 24.47 5.98
C ALA A 399 16.19 25.04 4.96
N SER A 400 15.95 26.28 4.55
CA SER A 400 16.98 27.18 4.01
C SER A 400 18.07 27.45 5.05
N ASP A 401 17.70 27.48 6.35
CA ASP A 401 18.59 27.86 7.46
C ASP A 401 18.42 27.01 8.73
N GLY A 402 19.53 26.38 9.15
CA GLY A 402 20.02 26.26 10.53
C GLY A 402 19.26 25.51 11.64
N SER A 403 17.93 25.46 11.66
CA SER A 403 17.19 24.95 12.83
C SER A 403 16.52 23.59 12.56
N LEU A 404 17.19 22.51 12.97
CA LEU A 404 16.79 21.11 12.74
C LEU A 404 16.79 20.25 14.02
N MET A 405 16.32 20.78 15.15
CA MET A 405 16.15 19.96 16.35
C MET A 405 14.97 18.96 16.19
N PRO A 406 15.09 17.70 16.64
CA PRO A 406 13.97 16.77 16.72
C PRO A 406 12.97 17.16 17.82
N PRO A 407 11.69 16.77 17.72
CA PRO A 407 10.74 16.96 18.82
C PRO A 407 11.11 16.06 20.03
N PRO A 408 10.76 16.47 21.26
CA PRO A 408 10.93 15.62 22.44
C PRO A 408 10.07 14.35 22.33
N PHE A 409 10.62 13.25 22.87
CA PHE A 409 10.10 11.87 22.81
C PHE A 409 8.68 11.70 23.34
#